data_AF-A0AAD3R8F8-F1
#
_entry.id   AF-A0AAD3R8F8-F1
#
_cell.length_a   1.000
_cell.length_b   1.000
_cell.length_c   1.000
_cell.angle_alpha   90.00
_cell.angle_beta   90.00
_cell.angle_gamma   90.00
#
_symmetry.space_group_name_H-M   'P 1'
#
loop_
_entity.id
_entity.type
_entity.pdbx_description
1 polymer ?
#
loop_
_entity_poly.entity_id
_entity_poly.type
_entity_poly.pdbx_seq_one_letter_code
_entity_poly.pdbx_strand_id
1 'polypeptide(L)'
;MYKYLTFQRRTKQKVVTDFSTLSKGTSAGAKPRAALRQVLFSQGVSDKNPVSEERGQLDVLKQDLQAYAVPVILKWRWKEESLGTTLEKNWTEIVDSHATMSKMQRHQQEALWFVRTKLTYISKLIIIKDLVIAALVNLHQHGFLQEVTPELLFSNLPSILSAHQLFWQEVIYPMLHEVRRTGKPFDPMRLEAGCLQFHERFSSYKHYCWEEENNLEFTRRQMESNPHFLTYVQWVETHPQCERMRLGDMQAKPHQRITKYSLLLQAVLKNTPDSHVQQILRGMLSSVNSFLESINDYLRLKDEELALSISAQRVEGYEVEGINEEIDKRRVPKLHELLRRNLEDSGQKDSKVSRVYAPVTARSNYLL
;
A
#
# COMPACT_ATOMS: atom_id res chain seq x y z
N MET A 1 17.36 2.38 22.50
CA MET A 1 16.45 3.46 22.07
C MET A 1 15.98 3.11 20.66
N TYR A 2 14.87 2.38 20.54
CA TYR A 2 14.40 1.82 19.27
C TYR A 2 13.64 2.88 18.47
N LYS A 3 14.28 3.49 17.47
CA LYS A 3 13.55 4.23 16.44
C LYS A 3 12.83 3.19 15.58
N TYR A 4 11.52 3.08 15.73
CA TYR A 4 10.70 2.51 14.66
C TYR A 4 11.04 3.30 13.39
N LEU A 5 11.51 2.62 12.34
CA LEU A 5 11.59 3.20 11.00
C LEU A 5 10.16 3.55 10.59
N THR A 6 9.73 4.75 10.96
CA THR A 6 8.53 5.35 10.43
C THR A 6 8.91 5.80 9.03
N PHE A 7 8.34 5.20 7.99
CA PHE A 7 8.50 5.73 6.63
C PHE A 7 7.95 7.17 6.65
N GLN A 8 8.84 8.16 6.54
CA GLN A 8 8.46 9.57 6.63
C GLN A 8 8.16 10.09 5.22
N ARG A 9 6.87 10.26 4.90
CA ARG A 9 6.43 11.07 3.77
C ARG A 9 6.45 12.55 4.13
N ARG A 10 6.89 13.39 3.19
CA ARG A 10 7.01 14.84 3.42
C ARG A 10 5.74 15.62 3.06
N THR A 11 4.86 15.05 2.24
CA THR A 11 3.79 15.83 1.57
C THR A 11 2.36 15.39 1.89
N LYS A 12 2.15 14.36 2.72
CA LYS A 12 0.81 13.97 3.16
C LYS A 12 0.79 13.76 4.67
N GLN A 13 -0.12 14.48 5.32
CA GLN A 13 -0.22 14.62 6.77
C GLN A 13 -0.46 13.25 7.41
N LYS A 14 0.32 12.90 8.45
CA LYS A 14 0.12 11.69 9.26
C LYS A 14 -1.33 11.59 9.74
N VAL A 15 -2.09 10.65 9.20
CA VAL A 15 -3.35 10.21 9.79
C VAL A 15 -3.03 9.08 10.77
N VAL A 16 -3.38 9.33 12.03
CA VAL A 16 -3.23 8.39 13.15
C VAL A 16 -4.07 7.14 12.86
N THR A 17 -3.43 5.97 12.98
CA THR A 17 -4.09 4.67 12.96
C THR A 17 -4.84 4.47 14.27
N ASP A 18 -6.14 4.78 14.29
CA ASP A 18 -7.12 4.19 15.21
C ASP A 18 -8.53 4.57 14.71
N PHE A 19 -9.14 3.71 13.89
CA PHE A 19 -10.56 3.84 13.57
C PHE A 19 -11.35 3.02 14.60
N SER A 20 -12.09 3.71 15.47
CA SER A 20 -12.91 3.10 16.51
C SER A 20 -14.18 2.47 15.91
N THR A 21 -14.14 1.18 15.63
CA THR A 21 -15.37 0.39 15.39
C THR A 21 -15.95 -0.08 16.73
N LEU A 22 -16.95 0.67 17.20
CA LEU A 22 -17.95 0.41 18.26
C LEU A 22 -17.47 -0.26 19.57
N SER A 23 -17.43 0.55 20.63
CA SER A 23 -17.59 0.11 22.01
C SER A 23 -19.08 -0.22 22.30
N LYS A 24 -19.33 -1.30 23.05
CA LYS A 24 -20.67 -1.61 23.58
C LYS A 24 -20.92 -0.80 24.85
N GLY A 25 -22.05 -0.10 24.94
CA GLY A 25 -22.49 0.50 26.20
C GLY A 25 -23.75 1.37 26.12
N THR A 26 -24.90 0.72 26.33
CA THR A 26 -26.13 1.17 27.04
C THR A 26 -26.92 2.42 26.63
N SER A 27 -28.24 2.22 26.60
CA SER A 27 -29.31 3.15 26.24
C SER A 27 -29.44 4.38 27.14
N ALA A 28 -29.71 5.54 26.54
CA ALA A 28 -30.62 6.54 27.07
C ALA A 28 -31.10 7.44 25.92
N GLY A 29 -32.42 7.67 25.86
CA GLY A 29 -33.10 8.17 24.67
C GLY A 29 -32.93 9.66 24.36
N ALA A 30 -33.12 9.97 23.10
CA ALA A 30 -33.53 11.30 22.63
C ALA A 30 -34.44 11.12 21.40
N LYS A 31 -35.69 11.58 21.50
CA LYS A 31 -36.64 11.63 20.37
C LYS A 31 -36.23 12.76 19.41
N PRO A 32 -36.30 12.60 18.08
CA PRO A 32 -36.24 13.73 17.16
C PRO A 32 -37.63 14.35 16.96
N ARG A 33 -37.70 15.69 16.93
CA ARG A 33 -38.87 16.47 16.50
C ARG A 33 -39.10 16.26 15.00
N ALA A 34 -40.32 15.88 14.64
CA ALA A 34 -40.78 15.79 13.25
C ALA A 34 -40.96 17.18 12.64
N ALA A 35 -40.38 17.42 11.47
CA ALA A 35 -40.74 18.53 10.60
C ALA A 35 -41.83 18.07 9.63
N LEU A 36 -43.01 18.71 9.66
CA LEU A 36 -44.07 18.51 8.68
C LEU A 36 -43.59 18.98 7.30
N ARG A 37 -43.57 18.09 6.31
CA ARG A 37 -43.61 18.47 4.89
C ARG A 37 -45.04 18.29 4.38
N GLN A 38 -45.64 19.38 3.90
CA GLN A 38 -46.90 19.37 3.16
C GLN A 38 -46.75 18.51 1.90
N VAL A 39 -47.70 17.59 1.70
CA VAL A 39 -47.85 16.78 0.50
C VAL A 39 -48.84 17.49 -0.42
N LEU A 40 -48.37 17.92 -1.59
CA LEU A 40 -49.22 18.25 -2.74
C LEU A 40 -49.22 17.05 -3.68
N PHE A 41 -50.42 16.62 -4.05
CA PHE A 41 -50.68 15.49 -4.94
C PHE A 41 -50.18 15.76 -6.37
N SER A 42 -49.55 14.75 -6.98
CA SER A 42 -49.43 14.60 -8.44
C SER A 42 -49.33 13.11 -8.78
N GLN A 43 -50.10 12.68 -9.77
CA GLN A 43 -50.31 11.29 -10.17
C GLN A 43 -49.07 10.61 -10.77
N GLY A 44 -48.88 9.34 -10.41
CA GLY A 44 -48.62 8.27 -11.39
C GLY A 44 -47.21 8.16 -11.98
N VAL A 45 -46.20 8.00 -11.13
CA VAL A 45 -44.95 7.31 -11.50
C VAL A 45 -44.69 6.27 -10.42
N SER A 46 -44.19 5.09 -10.78
CA SER A 46 -43.85 4.01 -9.84
C SER A 46 -42.81 4.51 -8.83
N ASP A 47 -43.29 5.06 -7.71
CA ASP A 47 -42.49 5.47 -6.55
C ASP A 47 -41.95 4.22 -5.85
N LYS A 48 -40.87 3.67 -6.40
CA LYS A 48 -40.02 2.80 -5.61
C LYS A 48 -39.31 3.67 -4.59
N ASN A 49 -39.73 3.55 -3.34
CA ASN A 49 -39.20 4.33 -2.23
C ASN A 49 -37.69 4.00 -2.09
N PRO A 50 -36.77 4.95 -2.35
CA PRO A 50 -35.34 4.64 -2.49
C PRO A 50 -34.72 3.99 -1.24
N VAL A 51 -35.23 4.35 -0.05
CA VAL A 51 -34.83 3.76 1.24
C VAL A 51 -35.24 2.28 1.34
N SER A 52 -36.35 1.89 0.72
CA SER A 52 -36.82 0.50 0.72
C SER A 52 -36.02 -0.37 -0.26
N GLU A 53 -35.60 0.19 -1.40
CA GLU A 53 -34.73 -0.51 -2.35
C GLU A 53 -33.32 -0.70 -1.79
N GLU A 54 -32.74 0.32 -1.18
CA GLU A 54 -31.41 0.24 -0.55
C GLU A 54 -31.39 -0.80 0.59
N ARG A 55 -32.44 -0.84 1.42
CA ARG A 55 -32.59 -1.87 2.45
C ARG A 55 -32.70 -3.28 1.85
N GLY A 56 -33.43 -3.42 0.76
CA GLY A 56 -33.52 -4.69 0.02
C GLY A 56 -32.17 -5.16 -0.53
N GLN A 57 -31.39 -4.24 -1.12
CA GLN A 57 -30.05 -4.52 -1.62
C GLN A 57 -29.09 -4.96 -0.50
N LEU A 58 -29.15 -4.33 0.67
CA LEU A 58 -28.35 -4.72 1.84
C LEU A 58 -28.71 -6.10 2.37
N ASP A 59 -29.99 -6.49 2.32
CA ASP A 59 -30.41 -7.81 2.77
C ASP A 59 -29.99 -8.91 1.79
N VAL A 60 -30.03 -8.63 0.48
CA VAL A 60 -29.46 -9.52 -0.55
C VAL A 60 -27.95 -9.68 -0.36
N LEU A 61 -27.22 -8.57 -0.13
CA LEU A 61 -25.78 -8.62 0.14
C LEU A 61 -25.45 -9.52 1.34
N LYS A 62 -26.20 -9.40 2.44
CA LYS A 62 -26.00 -10.25 3.63
C LYS A 62 -26.28 -11.72 3.32
N GLN A 63 -27.29 -12.00 2.50
CA GLN A 63 -27.61 -13.35 2.07
C GLN A 63 -26.48 -13.94 1.23
N ASP A 64 -25.93 -13.17 0.28
CA ASP A 64 -24.79 -13.59 -0.55
C ASP A 64 -23.54 -13.87 0.30
N LEU A 65 -23.28 -13.02 1.30
CA LEU A 65 -22.18 -13.21 2.25
C LEU A 65 -22.38 -14.43 3.16
N GLN A 66 -23.61 -14.75 3.54
CA GLN A 66 -23.92 -15.96 4.32
C GLN A 66 -23.86 -17.22 3.45
N ALA A 67 -24.21 -17.12 2.18
CA ALA A 67 -24.15 -18.22 1.22
C ALA A 67 -22.72 -18.46 0.70
N TYR A 68 -21.81 -17.51 0.86
CA TYR A 68 -20.44 -17.62 0.40
C TYR A 68 -19.74 -18.83 1.04
N ALA A 69 -19.42 -19.82 0.20
CA ALA A 69 -18.75 -21.05 0.62
C ALA A 69 -17.27 -20.78 0.86
N VAL A 70 -16.92 -20.49 2.11
CA VAL A 70 -15.54 -20.29 2.51
C VAL A 70 -14.77 -21.62 2.46
N PRO A 71 -13.56 -21.66 1.90
CA PRO A 71 -12.73 -22.85 1.95
C PRO A 71 -12.55 -23.35 3.39
N VAL A 72 -12.85 -24.65 3.60
CA VAL A 72 -12.84 -25.30 4.93
C VAL A 72 -11.47 -25.19 5.60
N ILE A 73 -10.39 -25.09 4.81
CA ILE A 73 -9.01 -25.03 5.31
C ILE A 73 -8.31 -23.78 4.73
N LEU A 74 -8.36 -22.68 5.48
CA LEU A 74 -7.51 -21.49 5.28
C LEU A 74 -6.15 -21.63 5.98
N LYS A 75 -5.64 -22.86 6.06
CA LYS A 75 -4.32 -23.15 6.62
C LYS A 75 -3.35 -23.27 5.47
N TRP A 76 -2.34 -22.39 5.45
CA TRP A 76 -1.23 -22.61 4.56
C TRP A 76 -0.55 -23.93 4.90
N ARG A 77 -0.43 -24.82 3.91
CA ARG A 77 0.40 -26.02 3.98
C ARG A 77 1.60 -25.79 3.08
N TRP A 78 2.80 -25.78 3.66
CA TRP A 78 4.01 -25.90 2.84
C TRP A 78 4.13 -27.33 2.31
N LYS A 79 4.92 -27.54 1.25
CA LYS A 79 4.94 -28.80 0.48
C LYS A 79 5.06 -30.02 1.39
N GLU A 80 5.86 -29.94 2.43
CA GLU A 80 6.15 -31.05 3.33
C GLU A 80 5.16 -31.18 4.50
N GLU A 81 4.41 -30.12 4.87
CA GLU A 81 3.27 -30.25 5.81
C GLU A 81 2.11 -31.05 5.20
N SER A 82 2.00 -31.08 3.86
CA SER A 82 1.03 -31.95 3.17
C SER A 82 1.28 -33.44 3.39
N LEU A 83 2.49 -33.80 3.87
CA LEU A 83 2.89 -35.16 4.27
C LEU A 83 2.63 -35.45 5.76
N GLY A 84 1.98 -34.55 6.49
CA GLY A 84 1.57 -34.75 7.89
C GLY A 84 2.46 -34.09 8.95
N THR A 85 3.49 -33.32 8.57
CA THR A 85 4.36 -32.65 9.56
C THR A 85 3.76 -31.31 10.02
N THR A 86 3.28 -31.22 11.26
CA THR A 86 2.89 -29.93 11.87
C THR A 86 4.10 -29.18 12.43
N LEU A 87 4.01 -27.85 12.54
CA LEU A 87 5.02 -27.07 13.27
C LEU A 87 4.87 -27.27 14.79
N GLU A 88 5.98 -27.42 15.48
CA GLU A 88 6.10 -27.62 16.93
C GLU A 88 5.65 -26.37 17.71
N LYS A 89 5.28 -26.54 18.98
CA LYS A 89 4.86 -25.39 19.80
C LYS A 89 6.07 -24.57 20.22
N ASN A 90 7.19 -25.24 20.52
CA ASN A 90 8.45 -24.65 20.94
C ASN A 90 9.66 -25.31 20.25
N TRP A 91 10.75 -24.54 20.05
CA TRP A 91 12.02 -25.05 19.54
C TRP A 91 12.63 -26.12 20.44
N THR A 92 12.33 -26.12 21.74
CA THR A 92 12.81 -27.12 22.70
C THR A 92 12.32 -28.53 22.41
N GLU A 93 11.26 -28.70 21.60
CA GLU A 93 10.75 -30.01 21.19
C GLU A 93 11.66 -30.71 20.16
N ILE A 94 12.53 -29.95 19.47
CA ILE A 94 13.36 -30.45 18.35
C ILE A 94 14.86 -30.21 18.55
N VAL A 95 15.26 -29.60 19.66
CA VAL A 95 16.66 -29.37 20.01
C VAL A 95 17.00 -30.18 21.25
N ASP A 96 17.79 -31.24 21.08
CA ASP A 96 18.09 -32.21 22.14
C ASP A 96 18.87 -31.57 23.30
N SER A 97 19.77 -30.65 22.98
CA SER A 97 20.63 -29.98 23.98
C SER A 97 19.93 -28.85 24.76
N HIS A 98 18.64 -28.58 24.57
CA HIS A 98 17.98 -27.39 25.11
C HIS A 98 18.13 -27.23 26.64
N ALA A 99 18.14 -28.34 27.38
CA ALA A 99 18.25 -28.35 28.84
C ALA A 99 19.65 -28.00 29.35
N THR A 100 20.71 -28.30 28.59
CA THR A 100 22.11 -28.09 28.99
C THR A 100 22.71 -26.81 28.42
N MET A 101 21.99 -26.10 27.55
CA MET A 101 22.45 -24.84 26.93
C MET A 101 22.59 -23.71 27.94
N SER A 102 23.58 -22.85 27.70
CA SER A 102 23.72 -21.60 28.45
C SER A 102 22.51 -20.69 28.23
N LYS A 103 22.28 -19.76 29.17
CA LYS A 103 21.20 -18.76 29.07
C LYS A 103 21.27 -17.96 27.76
N MET A 104 22.48 -17.58 27.33
CA MET A 104 22.69 -16.83 26.10
C MET A 104 22.33 -17.65 24.85
N GLN A 105 22.76 -18.92 24.80
CA GLN A 105 22.40 -19.81 23.70
C GLN A 105 20.89 -20.07 23.64
N ARG A 106 20.20 -20.23 24.78
CA ARG A 106 18.73 -20.36 24.80
C ARG A 106 18.04 -19.12 24.22
N HIS A 107 18.46 -17.93 24.60
CA HIS A 107 17.91 -16.70 24.01
C HIS A 107 18.18 -16.59 22.49
N GLN A 108 19.31 -17.11 22.01
CA GLN A 108 19.59 -17.16 20.57
C GLN A 108 18.60 -18.10 19.86
N GLN A 109 18.35 -19.29 20.40
CA GLN A 109 17.40 -20.24 19.84
C GLN A 109 15.96 -19.71 19.89
N GLU A 110 15.57 -19.03 20.97
CA GLU A 110 14.29 -18.31 21.05
C GLU A 110 14.15 -17.24 19.97
N ALA A 111 15.22 -16.47 19.70
CA ALA A 111 15.24 -15.48 18.64
C ALA A 111 15.13 -16.13 17.24
N LEU A 112 15.84 -17.24 17.01
CA LEU A 112 15.77 -18.02 15.76
C LEU A 112 14.41 -18.71 15.58
N TRP A 113 13.71 -19.03 16.67
CA TRP A 113 12.34 -19.55 16.66
C TRP A 113 11.28 -18.55 16.16
N PHE A 114 11.71 -17.38 15.64
CA PHE A 114 10.86 -16.53 14.81
C PHE A 114 10.26 -17.28 13.61
N VAL A 115 10.79 -18.46 13.24
CA VAL A 115 10.16 -19.45 12.32
C VAL A 115 8.65 -19.55 12.56
N ARG A 116 8.23 -19.74 13.82
CA ARG A 116 6.81 -19.81 14.16
C ARG A 116 6.04 -18.55 13.76
N THR A 117 6.60 -17.38 14.06
CA THR A 117 5.97 -16.11 13.70
C THR A 117 5.91 -15.88 12.18
N LYS A 118 6.86 -16.44 11.41
CA LYS A 118 6.83 -16.40 9.94
C LYS A 118 5.67 -17.23 9.41
N LEU A 119 5.47 -18.44 9.95
CA LEU A 119 4.34 -19.30 9.58
C LEU A 119 3.01 -18.61 9.88
N THR A 120 2.84 -18.09 11.11
CA THR A 120 1.63 -17.35 11.49
C THR A 120 1.37 -16.19 10.54
N TYR A 121 2.39 -15.43 10.16
CA TYR A 121 2.25 -14.33 9.22
C TYR A 121 1.76 -14.79 7.83
N ILE A 122 2.33 -15.86 7.28
CA ILE A 122 1.87 -16.42 5.99
C ILE A 122 0.42 -16.87 6.10
N SER A 123 0.04 -17.57 7.16
CA SER A 123 -1.36 -17.97 7.39
C SER A 123 -2.30 -16.77 7.45
N LYS A 124 -1.89 -15.66 8.09
CA LYS A 124 -2.69 -14.43 8.09
C LYS A 124 -2.87 -13.84 6.69
N LEU A 125 -1.82 -13.83 5.87
CA LEU A 125 -1.92 -13.36 4.49
C LEU A 125 -2.82 -14.26 3.63
N ILE A 126 -2.83 -15.56 3.88
CA ILE A 126 -3.75 -16.49 3.21
C ILE A 126 -5.19 -16.20 3.60
N ILE A 127 -5.49 -15.95 4.87
CA ILE A 127 -6.84 -15.54 5.27
C ILE A 127 -7.25 -14.27 4.51
N ILE A 128 -6.36 -13.29 4.36
CA ILE A 128 -6.69 -12.07 3.60
C ILE A 128 -6.95 -12.40 2.12
N LYS A 129 -6.13 -13.25 1.49
CA LYS A 129 -6.29 -13.60 0.07
C LYS A 129 -7.52 -14.49 -0.18
N ASP A 130 -7.62 -15.60 0.52
CA ASP A 130 -8.52 -16.72 0.21
C ASP A 130 -9.87 -16.62 0.93
N LEU A 131 -10.04 -15.66 1.83
CA LEU A 131 -11.33 -15.31 2.43
C LEU A 131 -11.74 -13.88 2.11
N VAL A 132 -10.92 -12.88 2.47
CA VAL A 132 -11.33 -11.48 2.36
C VAL A 132 -11.41 -11.05 0.89
N ILE A 133 -10.29 -11.13 0.16
CA ILE A 133 -10.25 -10.78 -1.27
C ILE A 133 -11.18 -11.69 -2.09
N ALA A 134 -11.19 -13.00 -1.81
CA ALA A 134 -12.04 -13.94 -2.52
C ALA A 134 -13.55 -13.68 -2.32
N ALA A 135 -13.99 -13.31 -1.11
CA ALA A 135 -15.37 -12.92 -0.84
C ALA A 135 -15.75 -11.64 -1.58
N LEU A 136 -14.86 -10.63 -1.60
CA LEU A 136 -15.09 -9.40 -2.37
C LEU A 136 -15.26 -9.68 -3.87
N VAL A 137 -14.38 -10.51 -4.44
CA VAL A 137 -14.50 -10.92 -5.85
C VAL A 137 -15.81 -11.68 -6.11
N ASN A 138 -16.27 -12.51 -5.17
CA ASN A 138 -17.56 -13.16 -5.28
C ASN A 138 -18.72 -12.15 -5.26
N LEU A 139 -18.66 -11.12 -4.42
CA LEU A 139 -19.66 -10.05 -4.40
C LEU A 139 -19.73 -9.29 -5.73
N HIS A 140 -18.58 -9.07 -6.38
CA HIS A 140 -18.56 -8.41 -7.69
C HIS A 140 -19.34 -9.20 -8.75
N GLN A 141 -19.28 -10.54 -8.70
CA GLN A 141 -20.03 -11.42 -9.62
C GLN A 141 -21.54 -11.30 -9.43
N HIS A 142 -21.99 -10.94 -8.22
CA HIS A 142 -23.39 -10.70 -7.88
C HIS A 142 -23.80 -9.23 -8.01
N GLY A 143 -22.92 -8.38 -8.55
CA GLY A 143 -23.22 -6.96 -8.82
C GLY A 143 -22.98 -6.01 -7.64
N PHE A 144 -22.39 -6.47 -6.54
CA PHE A 144 -22.10 -5.64 -5.37
C PHE A 144 -20.64 -5.16 -5.34
N LEU A 145 -20.40 -3.97 -4.78
CA LEU A 145 -19.07 -3.41 -4.48
C LEU A 145 -18.11 -3.31 -5.68
N GLN A 146 -18.63 -3.18 -6.90
CA GLN A 146 -17.81 -3.16 -8.12
C GLN A 146 -16.77 -2.03 -8.14
N GLU A 147 -17.04 -0.95 -7.41
CA GLU A 147 -16.15 0.19 -7.19
C GLU A 147 -14.99 -0.08 -6.23
N VAL A 148 -15.05 -1.16 -5.45
CA VAL A 148 -14.07 -1.54 -4.43
C VAL A 148 -13.22 -2.70 -4.96
N THR A 149 -12.14 -2.40 -5.67
CA THR A 149 -11.25 -3.46 -6.17
C THR A 149 -10.33 -4.01 -5.06
N PRO A 150 -9.88 -5.28 -5.15
CA PRO A 150 -8.89 -5.83 -4.23
C PRO A 150 -7.60 -5.00 -4.14
N GLU A 151 -7.16 -4.41 -5.25
CA GLU A 151 -5.94 -3.58 -5.32
C GLU A 151 -6.11 -2.26 -4.54
N LEU A 152 -7.32 -1.68 -4.55
CA LEU A 152 -7.63 -0.47 -3.78
C LEU A 152 -7.63 -0.72 -2.26
N LEU A 153 -7.86 -1.97 -1.82
CA LEU A 153 -7.80 -2.34 -0.40
C LEU A 153 -6.42 -2.85 -0.01
N PHE A 154 -5.83 -3.74 -0.79
CA PHE A 154 -4.65 -4.53 -0.41
C PHE A 154 -3.46 -4.40 -1.38
N SER A 155 -3.54 -3.53 -2.38
CA SER A 155 -2.46 -3.30 -3.34
C SER A 155 -1.98 -4.63 -3.95
N ASN A 156 -0.67 -4.85 -3.99
CA ASN A 156 -0.03 -6.06 -4.49
C ASN A 156 0.18 -7.14 -3.41
N LEU A 157 -0.70 -7.25 -2.40
CA LEU A 157 -0.61 -8.26 -1.32
C LEU A 157 -0.35 -9.71 -1.82
N PRO A 158 -0.97 -10.21 -2.91
CA PRO A 158 -0.67 -11.56 -3.40
C PRO A 158 0.82 -11.76 -3.79
N SER A 159 1.49 -10.70 -4.26
CA SER A 159 2.93 -10.72 -4.55
C SER A 159 3.76 -10.79 -3.27
N ILE A 160 3.34 -10.09 -2.22
CA ILE A 160 3.95 -10.15 -0.88
C ILE A 160 3.82 -11.56 -0.29
N LEU A 161 2.62 -12.15 -0.37
CA LEU A 161 2.38 -13.52 0.07
C LEU A 161 3.32 -14.50 -0.65
N SER A 162 3.41 -14.41 -1.97
CA SER A 162 4.26 -15.27 -2.79
C SER A 162 5.73 -15.17 -2.39
N ALA A 163 6.26 -13.95 -2.22
CA ALA A 163 7.61 -13.72 -1.72
C ALA A 163 7.85 -14.36 -0.35
N HIS A 164 6.87 -14.28 0.56
CA HIS A 164 6.99 -14.88 1.89
C HIS A 164 6.93 -16.41 1.87
N GLN A 165 6.14 -17.01 0.98
CA GLN A 165 6.08 -18.46 0.77
C GLN A 165 7.39 -18.99 0.19
N LEU A 166 7.97 -18.29 -0.80
CA LEU A 166 9.29 -18.64 -1.35
C LEU A 166 10.38 -18.55 -0.29
N PHE A 167 10.42 -17.46 0.48
CA PHE A 167 11.38 -17.33 1.58
C PHE A 167 11.24 -18.45 2.63
N TRP A 168 10.02 -18.92 2.89
CA TRP A 168 9.84 -20.08 3.75
C TRP A 168 10.41 -21.34 3.12
N GLN A 169 10.04 -21.65 1.88
CA GLN A 169 10.45 -22.88 1.20
C GLN A 169 11.96 -22.96 1.01
N GLU A 170 12.62 -21.84 0.67
CA GLU A 170 14.03 -21.83 0.29
C GLU A 170 14.99 -21.61 1.47
N VAL A 171 14.53 -20.99 2.57
CA VAL A 171 15.41 -20.55 3.66
C VAL A 171 14.96 -21.14 5.00
N ILE A 172 13.72 -20.88 5.40
CA ILE A 172 13.23 -21.24 6.74
C ILE A 172 13.03 -22.76 6.88
N TYR A 173 12.39 -23.38 5.89
CA TYR A 173 12.09 -24.81 5.93
C TYR A 173 13.36 -25.66 5.92
N PRO A 174 14.37 -25.42 5.05
CA PRO A 174 15.62 -26.17 5.10
C PRO A 174 16.35 -26.07 6.44
N MET A 175 16.31 -24.91 7.09
CA MET A 175 16.86 -24.72 8.44
C MET A 175 16.08 -25.54 9.48
N LEU A 176 14.75 -25.47 9.47
CA LEU A 176 13.88 -26.24 10.36
C LEU A 176 14.04 -27.75 10.16
N HIS A 177 14.09 -28.20 8.91
CA HIS A 177 14.23 -29.60 8.53
C HIS A 177 15.55 -30.18 9.03
N GLU A 178 16.65 -29.44 8.92
CA GLU A 178 17.95 -29.89 9.42
C GLU A 178 17.96 -30.05 10.96
N VAL A 179 17.32 -29.14 11.69
CA VAL A 179 17.16 -29.26 13.14
C VAL A 179 16.33 -30.49 13.49
N ARG A 180 15.17 -30.69 12.84
CA ARG A 180 14.33 -31.88 13.03
C ARG A 180 15.08 -33.19 12.77
N ARG A 181 15.96 -33.20 11.77
CA ARG A 181 16.73 -34.38 11.37
C ARG A 181 17.87 -34.69 12.34
N THR A 182 18.49 -33.67 12.93
CA THR A 182 19.75 -33.82 13.68
C THR A 182 19.62 -33.64 15.19
N GLY A 183 18.54 -33.03 15.66
CA GLY A 183 18.40 -32.61 17.06
C GLY A 183 19.34 -31.46 17.47
N LYS A 184 20.16 -30.94 16.53
CA LYS A 184 21.14 -29.89 16.81
C LYS A 184 20.45 -28.52 16.90
N PRO A 185 21.02 -27.56 17.65
CA PRO A 185 20.53 -26.19 17.68
C PRO A 185 20.43 -25.56 16.28
N PHE A 186 19.48 -24.64 16.12
CA PHE A 186 19.36 -23.79 14.94
C PHE A 186 20.68 -23.06 14.68
N ASP A 187 21.17 -23.18 13.45
CA ASP A 187 22.36 -22.47 12.97
C ASP A 187 21.95 -21.14 12.31
N PRO A 188 22.34 -19.97 12.87
CA PRO A 188 22.08 -18.66 12.28
C PRO A 188 22.59 -18.48 10.85
N MET A 189 23.67 -19.18 10.48
CA MET A 189 24.29 -19.05 9.15
C MET A 189 23.37 -19.55 8.04
N ARG A 190 22.40 -20.43 8.36
CA ARG A 190 21.38 -20.89 7.41
C ARG A 190 20.48 -19.78 6.86
N LEU A 191 20.45 -18.62 7.51
CA LEU A 191 19.70 -17.45 7.05
C LEU A 191 20.47 -16.60 6.02
N GLU A 192 21.78 -16.80 5.88
CA GLU A 192 22.67 -15.90 5.13
C GLU A 192 22.23 -15.69 3.69
N ALA A 193 22.08 -16.77 2.91
CA ALA A 193 21.65 -16.68 1.52
C ALA A 193 20.32 -15.92 1.36
N GLY A 194 19.37 -16.16 2.26
CA GLY A 194 18.07 -15.49 2.27
C GLY A 194 18.14 -14.01 2.63
N CYS A 195 19.00 -13.64 3.58
CA CYS A 195 19.19 -12.27 4.04
C CYS A 195 20.07 -11.44 3.10
N LEU A 196 21.01 -12.04 2.38
CA LEU A 196 21.79 -11.31 1.38
C LEU A 196 20.94 -10.97 0.15
N GLN A 197 20.02 -11.85 -0.25
CA GLN A 197 19.09 -11.64 -1.36
C GLN A 197 17.80 -10.88 -0.97
N PHE A 198 17.83 -10.10 0.12
CA PHE A 198 16.61 -9.50 0.68
C PHE A 198 15.98 -8.49 -0.28
N HIS A 199 16.80 -7.76 -1.05
CA HIS A 199 16.37 -6.77 -2.01
C HIS A 199 15.53 -7.37 -3.14
N GLU A 200 16.02 -8.46 -3.73
CA GLU A 200 15.36 -9.16 -4.83
C GLU A 200 14.08 -9.83 -4.33
N ARG A 201 14.19 -10.56 -3.22
CA ARG A 201 13.10 -11.36 -2.65
C ARG A 201 11.90 -10.52 -2.22
N PHE A 202 12.13 -9.34 -1.66
CA PHE A 202 11.09 -8.50 -1.09
C PHE A 202 10.86 -7.19 -1.85
N SER A 203 11.37 -7.06 -3.09
CA SER A 203 11.21 -5.87 -3.94
C SER A 203 9.76 -5.36 -4.06
N SER A 204 8.77 -6.26 -4.04
CA SER A 204 7.33 -5.95 -4.05
C SER A 204 6.85 -5.04 -2.91
N TYR A 205 7.59 -4.97 -1.80
CA TYR A 205 7.28 -4.07 -0.69
C TYR A 205 7.41 -2.59 -1.03
N LYS A 206 8.24 -2.21 -2.00
CA LYS A 206 8.36 -0.81 -2.43
C LYS A 206 7.02 -0.28 -2.93
N HIS A 207 6.34 -1.05 -3.78
CA HIS A 207 5.01 -0.72 -4.28
C HIS A 207 3.97 -0.75 -3.15
N TYR A 208 3.99 -1.78 -2.29
CA TYR A 208 3.01 -1.89 -1.21
C TYR A 208 3.06 -0.68 -0.27
N CYS A 209 4.25 -0.31 0.20
CA CYS A 209 4.45 0.86 1.06
C CYS A 209 4.14 2.19 0.35
N TRP A 210 4.19 2.22 -0.99
CA TRP A 210 3.79 3.38 -1.76
C TRP A 210 2.26 3.53 -1.84
N GLU A 211 1.52 2.45 -1.97
CA GLU A 211 0.05 2.53 -2.03
C GLU A 211 -0.62 2.51 -0.66
N GLU A 212 0.08 2.13 0.42
CA GLU A 212 -0.47 1.97 1.78
C GLU A 212 -1.37 3.15 2.22
N GLU A 213 -0.89 4.38 2.07
CA GLU A 213 -1.67 5.57 2.46
C GLU A 213 -2.92 5.79 1.60
N ASN A 214 -2.82 5.58 0.28
CA ASN A 214 -3.94 5.72 -0.64
C ASN A 214 -5.02 4.66 -0.33
N ASN A 215 -4.60 3.42 -0.06
CA ASN A 215 -5.48 2.32 0.28
C ASN A 215 -6.22 2.54 1.61
N LEU A 216 -5.51 3.07 2.62
CA LEU A 216 -6.11 3.41 3.92
C LEU A 216 -7.13 4.55 3.78
N GLU A 217 -6.80 5.59 3.02
CA GLU A 217 -7.72 6.70 2.77
C GLU A 217 -8.95 6.27 1.95
N PHE A 218 -8.76 5.42 0.94
CA PHE A 218 -9.86 4.82 0.20
C PHE A 218 -10.77 4.01 1.12
N THR A 219 -10.19 3.14 1.94
CA THR A 219 -10.93 2.32 2.92
C THR A 219 -11.73 3.20 3.87
N ARG A 220 -11.13 4.28 4.40
CA ARG A 220 -11.80 5.23 5.29
C ARG A 220 -13.02 5.86 4.61
N ARG A 221 -12.87 6.35 3.38
CA ARG A 221 -13.98 6.95 2.61
C ARG A 221 -15.11 5.95 2.37
N GLN A 222 -14.78 4.70 2.01
CA GLN A 222 -15.78 3.66 1.79
C GLN A 222 -16.51 3.30 3.10
N MET A 223 -15.80 3.22 4.23
CA MET A 223 -16.42 2.97 5.53
C MET A 223 -17.41 4.07 5.95
N GLU A 224 -17.14 5.33 5.56
CA GLU A 224 -17.99 6.48 5.91
C GLU A 224 -19.19 6.66 4.98
N SER A 225 -19.06 6.29 3.70
CA SER A 225 -20.03 6.65 2.66
C SER A 225 -20.75 5.48 2.01
N ASN A 226 -20.30 4.23 2.23
CA ASN A 226 -20.83 3.05 1.55
C ASN A 226 -21.36 2.01 2.55
N PRO A 227 -22.69 1.96 2.78
CA PRO A 227 -23.32 0.98 3.68
C PRO A 227 -23.11 -0.48 3.28
N HIS A 228 -22.99 -0.77 1.97
CA HIS A 228 -22.70 -2.11 1.47
C HIS A 228 -21.27 -2.51 1.87
N PHE A 229 -20.31 -1.60 1.72
CA PHE A 229 -18.92 -1.86 2.13
C PHE A 229 -18.82 -2.05 3.64
N LEU A 230 -19.50 -1.21 4.43
CA LEU A 230 -19.56 -1.37 5.88
C LEU A 230 -20.10 -2.75 6.29
N THR A 231 -21.16 -3.22 5.63
CA THR A 231 -21.75 -4.54 5.88
C THR A 231 -20.77 -5.66 5.55
N TYR A 232 -20.07 -5.55 4.42
CA TYR A 232 -19.00 -6.47 4.04
C TYR A 232 -17.87 -6.50 5.07
N VAL A 233 -17.38 -5.34 5.52
CA VAL A 233 -16.32 -5.26 6.54
C VAL A 233 -16.78 -5.86 7.87
N GLN A 234 -18.02 -5.61 8.29
CA GLN A 234 -18.57 -6.24 9.49
C GLN A 234 -18.61 -7.76 9.38
N TRP A 235 -19.00 -8.30 8.23
CA TRP A 235 -18.96 -9.73 7.97
C TRP A 235 -17.53 -10.28 8.06
N VAL A 236 -16.56 -9.61 7.41
CA VAL A 236 -15.13 -9.99 7.45
C VAL A 236 -14.61 -10.03 8.89
N GLU A 237 -14.83 -8.98 9.67
CA GLU A 237 -14.25 -8.85 11.02
C GLU A 237 -14.92 -9.76 12.06
N THR A 238 -16.17 -10.17 11.81
CA THR A 238 -16.90 -11.13 12.65
C THR A 238 -16.70 -12.59 12.21
N HIS A 239 -16.12 -12.82 11.03
CA HIS A 239 -15.89 -14.16 10.51
C HIS A 239 -14.92 -14.96 11.43
N PRO A 240 -15.26 -16.19 11.85
CA PRO A 240 -14.44 -16.96 12.81
C PRO A 240 -12.98 -17.17 12.37
N GLN A 241 -12.77 -17.37 11.06
CA GLN A 241 -11.42 -17.60 10.51
C GLN A 241 -10.57 -16.32 10.40
N CYS A 242 -11.16 -15.12 10.52
CA CYS A 242 -10.38 -13.86 10.57
C CYS A 242 -9.68 -13.65 11.92
N GLU A 243 -9.95 -14.49 12.93
CA GLU A 243 -9.33 -14.43 14.25
C GLU A 243 -9.39 -13.02 14.88
N ARG A 244 -10.54 -12.35 14.75
CA ARG A 244 -10.83 -10.98 15.26
C ARG A 244 -9.92 -9.88 14.71
N MET A 245 -9.28 -10.14 13.58
CA MET A 245 -8.45 -9.14 12.91
C MET A 245 -9.31 -8.10 12.21
N ARG A 246 -9.06 -6.82 12.48
CA ARG A 246 -9.74 -5.73 11.79
C ARG A 246 -9.19 -5.54 10.38
N LEU A 247 -9.95 -4.89 9.50
CA LEU A 247 -9.48 -4.61 8.13
C LEU A 247 -8.19 -3.77 8.14
N GLY A 248 -8.11 -2.75 9.01
CA GLY A 248 -6.88 -1.96 9.18
C GLY A 248 -5.68 -2.81 9.65
N ASP A 249 -5.90 -3.80 10.52
CA ASP A 249 -4.84 -4.72 10.97
C ASP A 249 -4.34 -5.63 9.84
N MET A 250 -5.22 -5.97 8.89
CA MET A 250 -4.87 -6.73 7.68
C MET A 250 -3.98 -5.89 6.78
N GLN A 251 -4.34 -4.62 6.55
CA GLN A 251 -3.59 -3.69 5.69
C GLN A 251 -2.22 -3.32 6.28
N ALA A 252 -2.11 -3.15 7.59
CA ALA A 252 -0.84 -2.81 8.25
C ALA A 252 0.17 -3.98 8.32
N LYS A 253 -0.28 -5.22 8.15
CA LYS A 253 0.55 -6.42 8.38
C LYS A 253 1.84 -6.48 7.57
N PRO A 254 1.82 -6.23 6.24
CA PRO A 254 3.04 -6.25 5.45
C PRO A 254 4.09 -5.29 6.00
N HIS A 255 3.75 -4.01 6.19
CA HIS A 255 4.66 -3.02 6.75
C HIS A 255 5.21 -3.44 8.12
N GLN A 256 4.33 -3.90 9.02
CA GLN A 256 4.74 -4.37 10.34
C GLN A 256 5.69 -5.58 10.26
N ARG A 257 5.56 -6.44 9.24
CA ARG A 257 6.40 -7.63 9.11
C ARG A 257 7.77 -7.30 8.55
N ILE A 258 7.84 -6.47 7.51
CA ILE A 258 9.11 -6.18 6.84
C ILE A 258 10.08 -5.45 7.77
N THR A 259 9.57 -4.54 8.59
CA THR A 259 10.34 -3.78 9.60
C THR A 259 10.83 -4.62 10.78
N LYS A 260 10.24 -5.80 11.03
CA LYS A 260 10.65 -6.69 12.13
C LYS A 260 11.91 -7.50 11.84
N TYR A 261 12.28 -7.70 10.57
CA TYR A 261 13.43 -8.54 10.22
C TYR A 261 14.75 -8.00 10.79
N SER A 262 14.95 -6.69 10.78
CA SER A 262 16.14 -6.05 11.38
C SER A 262 16.20 -6.29 12.89
N LEU A 263 15.06 -6.21 13.60
CA LEU A 263 14.98 -6.45 15.04
C LEU A 263 15.24 -7.93 15.39
N LEU A 264 14.71 -8.85 14.59
CA LEU A 264 14.93 -10.29 14.77
C LEU A 264 16.42 -10.65 14.59
N LEU A 265 17.06 -10.15 13.53
CA LEU A 265 18.49 -10.36 13.30
C LEU A 265 19.36 -9.72 14.39
N GLN A 266 18.99 -8.53 14.88
CA GLN A 266 19.67 -7.92 16.02
C GLN A 266 19.58 -8.77 17.29
N ALA A 267 18.42 -9.38 17.56
CA ALA A 267 18.25 -10.27 18.71
C ALA A 267 19.11 -11.54 18.58
N VAL A 268 19.22 -12.12 17.39
CA VAL A 268 20.12 -13.26 17.12
C VAL A 268 21.58 -12.84 17.30
N LEU A 269 21.99 -11.71 16.72
CA LEU A 269 23.35 -11.17 16.83
C LEU A 269 23.76 -10.94 18.28
N LYS A 270 22.91 -10.29 19.08
CA LYS A 270 23.18 -9.99 20.49
C LYS A 270 23.42 -11.25 21.34
N ASN A 271 22.78 -12.37 20.97
CA ASN A 271 22.85 -13.63 21.71
C ASN A 271 23.79 -14.65 21.04
N THR A 272 24.63 -14.24 20.09
CA THR A 272 25.62 -15.12 19.43
C THR A 272 27.01 -14.89 20.00
N PRO A 273 27.67 -15.89 20.62
CA PRO A 273 28.99 -15.70 21.22
C PRO A 273 30.14 -15.78 20.21
N ASP A 274 29.96 -16.53 19.13
CA ASP A 274 30.99 -16.77 18.12
C ASP A 274 31.25 -15.51 17.27
N SER A 275 32.50 -15.05 17.23
CA SER A 275 32.90 -13.81 16.53
C SER A 275 32.73 -13.90 15.01
N HIS A 276 33.02 -15.07 14.42
CA HIS A 276 32.88 -15.30 12.99
C HIS A 276 31.39 -15.27 12.59
N VAL A 277 30.53 -15.95 13.35
CA VAL A 277 29.07 -15.93 13.12
C VAL A 277 28.51 -14.52 13.34
N GLN A 278 29.01 -13.76 14.32
CA GLN A 278 28.61 -12.36 14.50
C GLN A 278 28.95 -11.49 13.28
N GLN A 279 30.12 -11.69 12.65
CA GLN A 279 30.50 -10.94 11.45
C GLN A 279 29.52 -11.20 10.30
N ILE A 280 29.14 -12.46 10.09
CA ILE A 280 28.15 -12.85 9.08
C ILE A 280 26.78 -12.24 9.40
N LEU A 281 26.34 -12.29 10.66
CA LEU A 281 25.10 -11.68 11.12
C LEU A 281 25.07 -10.15 10.91
N ARG A 282 26.20 -9.46 11.08
CA ARG A 282 26.32 -8.02 10.75
C ARG A 282 26.15 -7.77 9.25
N GLY A 283 26.72 -8.62 8.39
CA GLY A 283 26.52 -8.56 6.94
C GLY A 283 25.05 -8.73 6.54
N MET A 284 24.39 -9.77 7.08
CA MET A 284 22.94 -9.98 6.90
C MET A 284 22.11 -8.78 7.36
N LEU A 285 22.40 -8.24 8.54
CA LEU A 285 21.69 -7.09 9.10
C LEU A 285 21.89 -5.84 8.24
N SER A 286 23.10 -5.62 7.72
CA SER A 286 23.40 -4.54 6.80
C SER A 286 22.57 -4.63 5.51
N SER A 287 22.46 -5.82 4.90
CA SER A 287 21.63 -6.03 3.71
C SER A 287 20.14 -5.73 3.99
N VAL A 288 19.59 -6.26 5.09
CA VAL A 288 18.20 -6.00 5.48
C VAL A 288 17.93 -4.52 5.76
N ASN A 289 18.83 -3.84 6.48
CA ASN A 289 18.68 -2.42 6.77
C ASN A 289 18.78 -1.56 5.50
N SER A 290 19.76 -1.87 4.63
CA SER A 290 19.91 -1.19 3.34
C SER A 290 18.65 -1.34 2.47
N PHE A 291 18.00 -2.50 2.51
CA PHE A 291 16.72 -2.67 1.83
C PHE A 291 15.61 -1.78 2.42
N LEU A 292 15.49 -1.71 3.75
CA LEU A 292 14.51 -0.84 4.40
C LEU A 292 14.78 0.65 4.11
N GLU A 293 16.04 1.05 4.05
CA GLU A 293 16.46 2.38 3.60
C GLU A 293 16.06 2.60 2.13
N SER A 294 16.25 1.62 1.26
CA SER A 294 15.84 1.70 -0.15
C SER A 294 14.33 1.87 -0.35
N ILE A 295 13.49 1.36 0.58
CA ILE A 295 12.06 1.65 0.58
C ILE A 295 11.81 3.12 0.94
N ASN A 296 12.48 3.64 1.99
CA ASN A 296 12.36 5.06 2.35
C ASN A 296 12.76 5.98 1.20
N ASP A 297 13.88 5.68 0.53
CA ASP A 297 14.36 6.45 -0.61
C ASP A 297 13.40 6.40 -1.79
N TYR A 298 12.82 5.23 -2.07
CA TYR A 298 11.79 5.06 -3.10
C TYR A 298 10.54 5.92 -2.80
N LEU A 299 10.07 5.92 -1.55
CA LEU A 299 8.91 6.73 -1.15
C LEU A 299 9.19 8.22 -1.29
N ARG A 300 10.38 8.68 -0.88
CA ARG A 300 10.80 10.07 -1.04
C ARG A 300 10.86 10.50 -2.51
N LEU A 301 11.42 9.65 -3.36
CA LEU A 301 11.48 9.89 -4.81
C LEU A 301 10.07 10.01 -5.41
N LYS A 302 9.14 9.14 -5.01
CA LYS A 302 7.76 9.18 -5.49
C LYS A 302 6.98 10.40 -4.99
N ASP A 303 7.21 10.83 -3.76
CA ASP A 303 6.66 12.09 -3.24
C ASP A 303 7.17 13.30 -4.05
N GLU A 304 8.46 13.32 -4.39
CA GLU A 304 9.09 14.37 -5.20
C GLU A 304 8.54 14.37 -6.64
N GLU A 305 8.39 13.20 -7.27
CA GLU A 305 7.79 13.04 -8.60
C GLU A 305 6.35 13.56 -8.63
N LEU A 306 5.54 13.24 -7.61
CA LEU A 306 4.18 13.74 -7.49
C LEU A 306 4.13 15.26 -7.32
N ALA A 307 5.02 15.83 -6.48
CA ALA A 307 5.08 17.27 -6.26
C ALA A 307 5.48 18.05 -7.54
N LEU A 308 6.41 17.49 -8.32
CA LEU A 308 6.80 18.05 -9.63
C LEU A 308 5.64 17.97 -10.62
N SER A 309 4.94 16.83 -10.71
CA SER A 309 3.78 16.67 -11.59
C SER A 309 2.67 17.67 -11.28
N ILE A 310 2.35 17.89 -10.01
CA ILE A 310 1.35 18.89 -9.58
C ILE A 310 1.81 20.30 -9.97
N SER A 311 3.10 20.60 -9.83
CA SER A 311 3.67 21.90 -10.17
C SER A 311 3.65 22.13 -11.69
N ALA A 312 3.95 21.11 -12.49
CA ALA A 312 3.91 21.18 -13.96
C ALA A 312 2.48 21.43 -14.48
N GLN A 313 1.48 20.70 -13.96
CA GLN A 313 0.07 20.92 -14.32
C GLN A 313 -0.42 22.35 -14.01
N ARG A 314 0.07 22.96 -12.92
CA ARG A 314 -0.24 24.35 -12.59
C ARG A 314 0.38 25.34 -13.56
N VAL A 315 1.57 25.04 -14.08
CA VAL A 315 2.28 25.91 -15.04
C VAL A 315 1.65 25.79 -16.43
N GLU A 316 1.24 24.60 -16.87
CA GLU A 316 0.52 24.40 -18.15
C GLU A 316 -0.85 25.08 -18.20
N GLY A 317 -1.47 25.36 -17.06
CA GLY A 317 -2.69 26.17 -16.97
C GLY A 317 -2.47 27.68 -17.12
N TYR A 318 -1.22 28.16 -17.20
CA TYR A 318 -0.91 29.53 -17.58
C TYR A 318 -0.65 29.59 -19.09
N GLU A 319 -1.70 29.88 -19.87
CA GLU A 319 -1.45 30.50 -21.17
C GLU A 319 -0.74 31.83 -20.90
N VAL A 320 0.40 32.01 -21.55
CA VAL A 320 1.16 33.27 -21.51
C VAL A 320 0.43 34.30 -22.40
N GLU A 321 -0.85 34.55 -22.13
CA GLU A 321 -1.58 35.65 -22.75
C GLU A 321 -1.06 36.96 -22.14
N GLY A 322 -0.44 37.78 -22.99
CA GLY A 322 -0.01 39.13 -22.64
C GLY A 322 1.51 39.34 -22.55
N ILE A 323 2.34 38.31 -22.30
CA ILE A 323 3.81 38.52 -22.37
C ILE A 323 4.25 38.66 -23.82
N ASN A 324 3.62 37.94 -24.76
CA ASN A 324 3.93 38.09 -26.18
C ASN A 324 3.51 39.47 -26.73
N GLU A 325 2.35 40.00 -26.33
CA GLU A 325 1.92 41.36 -26.72
C GLU A 325 2.78 42.46 -26.11
N GLU A 326 3.22 42.32 -24.85
CA GLU A 326 4.12 43.27 -24.18
C GLU A 326 5.53 43.21 -24.77
N ILE A 327 6.01 42.02 -25.15
CA ILE A 327 7.26 41.83 -25.88
C ILE A 327 7.17 42.45 -27.28
N ASP A 328 6.09 42.24 -28.02
CA ASP A 328 5.90 42.82 -29.36
C ASP A 328 5.74 44.35 -29.30
N LYS A 329 5.02 44.89 -28.30
CA LYS A 329 4.95 46.32 -28.01
C LYS A 329 6.31 46.93 -27.69
N ARG A 330 7.27 46.17 -27.16
CA ARG A 330 8.64 46.65 -26.86
C ARG A 330 9.64 46.37 -27.98
N ARG A 331 9.45 45.32 -28.78
CA ARG A 331 10.32 44.96 -29.92
C ARG A 331 10.07 45.86 -31.12
N VAL A 332 8.81 46.18 -31.44
CA VAL A 332 8.47 46.98 -32.62
C VAL A 332 9.06 48.40 -32.56
N PRO A 333 8.92 49.17 -31.45
CA PRO A 333 9.52 50.50 -31.36
C PRO A 333 11.05 50.47 -31.38
N LYS A 334 11.65 49.46 -30.73
CA LYS A 334 13.11 49.32 -30.66
C LYS A 334 13.72 48.92 -32.00
N LEU A 335 13.03 48.10 -32.79
CA LEU A 335 13.40 47.80 -34.17
C LEU A 335 13.25 49.03 -35.07
N HIS A 336 12.18 49.81 -34.87
CA HIS A 336 11.96 51.06 -35.61
C HIS A 336 13.03 52.12 -35.30
N GLU A 337 13.49 52.19 -34.05
CA GLU A 337 14.59 53.08 -33.64
C GLU A 337 15.93 52.64 -34.23
N LEU A 338 16.22 51.33 -34.25
CA LEU A 338 17.44 50.79 -34.88
C LEU A 338 17.45 50.96 -36.40
N LEU A 339 16.31 50.75 -37.07
CA LEU A 339 16.17 51.00 -38.50
C LEU A 339 16.30 52.50 -38.85
N ARG A 340 15.74 53.38 -38.01
CA ARG A 340 15.90 54.83 -38.16
C ARG A 340 17.36 55.26 -38.03
N ARG A 341 18.08 54.77 -37.02
CA ARG A 341 19.51 55.06 -36.84
C ARG A 341 20.35 54.54 -38.01
N ASN A 342 20.08 53.33 -38.50
CA ASN A 342 20.77 52.77 -39.67
C ASN A 342 20.49 53.57 -40.97
N LEU A 343 19.30 54.13 -41.14
CA LEU A 343 18.96 54.98 -42.29
C LEU A 343 19.58 56.39 -42.18
N GLU A 344 19.71 56.91 -40.97
CA GLU A 344 20.42 58.17 -40.68
C GLU A 344 21.94 58.02 -40.92
N ASP A 345 22.53 56.87 -40.56
CA ASP A 345 23.94 56.54 -40.84
C ASP A 345 24.24 56.19 -42.31
N SER A 346 23.25 55.69 -43.07
CA SER A 346 23.45 55.31 -44.50
C SER A 346 23.27 56.46 -45.50
N GLY A 347 23.05 57.70 -45.04
CA GLY A 347 23.11 58.91 -45.88
C GLY A 347 22.09 58.97 -47.03
N GLN A 348 20.95 58.28 -46.93
CA GLN A 348 19.97 58.21 -48.03
C GLN A 348 18.70 58.99 -47.68
N LYS A 349 18.66 60.25 -48.15
CA LYS A 349 17.49 61.14 -48.08
C LYS A 349 16.28 60.54 -48.80
N ASP A 350 15.11 60.74 -48.20
CA ASP A 350 13.76 60.75 -48.79
C ASP A 350 13.64 60.27 -50.25
N SER A 351 13.30 59.00 -50.44
CA SER A 351 12.32 58.55 -51.45
C SER A 351 12.23 57.01 -51.44
N LYS A 352 11.33 56.48 -50.59
CA LYS A 352 10.60 55.18 -50.73
C LYS A 352 10.05 54.72 -49.37
N VAL A 353 9.30 55.57 -48.68
CA VAL A 353 8.55 55.14 -47.46
C VAL A 353 7.16 54.58 -47.80
N SER A 354 6.70 54.66 -49.05
CA SER A 354 5.33 54.25 -49.42
C SER A 354 5.17 52.86 -50.06
N ARG A 355 6.05 51.88 -49.80
CA ARG A 355 5.87 50.52 -50.38
C ARG A 355 6.00 49.31 -49.45
N VAL A 356 6.10 49.50 -48.14
CA VAL A 356 6.10 48.38 -47.17
C VAL A 356 5.07 48.63 -46.07
N TYR A 357 3.85 48.99 -46.46
CA TYR A 357 2.68 48.94 -45.57
C TYR A 357 1.48 48.45 -46.40
N ALA A 358 1.48 47.16 -46.71
CA ALA A 358 0.25 46.42 -46.91
C ALA A 358 0.08 45.54 -45.67
N PRO A 359 -1.06 45.62 -44.95
CA PRO A 359 -1.26 44.81 -43.77
C PRO A 359 -1.36 43.34 -44.19
N VAL A 360 -0.59 42.46 -43.55
CA VAL A 360 -0.83 41.01 -43.62
C VAL A 360 -2.04 40.70 -42.75
N THR A 361 -3.20 41.18 -43.18
CA THR A 361 -4.50 40.71 -42.76
C THR A 361 -5.20 40.21 -44.02
N ALA A 362 -5.56 38.92 -44.02
CA ALA A 362 -6.16 38.15 -45.10
C ALA A 362 -5.18 37.41 -46.04
N ARG A 363 -4.66 36.27 -45.55
CA ARG A 363 -4.48 35.05 -46.34
C ARG A 363 -4.61 33.80 -45.47
N SER A 364 -5.72 33.72 -44.73
CA SER A 364 -6.37 32.45 -44.46
C SER A 364 -7.50 32.34 -45.48
N ASN A 365 -7.27 31.53 -46.51
CA ASN A 365 -8.27 30.82 -47.34
C ASN A 365 -7.69 30.49 -48.72
N TYR A 366 -7.84 29.21 -49.08
CA TYR A 366 -7.60 28.53 -50.36
C TYR A 366 -6.19 28.01 -50.66
N LEU A 367 -5.99 26.72 -50.34
CA LEU A 367 -5.78 25.60 -51.26
C LEU A 367 -5.73 24.32 -50.39
N LEU A 368 -6.87 23.62 -50.25
CA LEU A 368 -7.25 22.38 -50.95
C LEU A 368 -6.35 21.18 -50.58
#